data_AF-A0A3D5R7Q8-F1
#
_entry.id   AF-A0A3D5R7Q8-F1
#
_cell.length_a   1.000
_cell.length_b   1.000
_cell.length_c   1.000
_cell.angle_alpha   90.00
_cell.angle_beta   90.00
_cell.angle_gamma   90.00
#
_symmetry.space_group_name_H-M   'P 1'
#
loop_
_entity.id
_entity.type
_entity.pdbx_description
1 polymer ?
#
loop_
_entity_poly.entity_id
_entity_poly.type
_entity_poly.pdbx_seq_one_letter_code
_entity_poly.pdbx_strand_id
1 'polypeptide(L)'
;MKSTRILKKDNWEIVCDSPAKLKSKMHQICSGTVKDENGKIHYLDYSKAAFIKKKFTGKIVIFYKYIGEYKILKTIFPNHYTDPQKFNAAPKGVFISQFQSGREGIRLDTTDHLIYYNIDFSYLSYEQAKSRILDLNRTKTPILYWLFSDTG
;
A
#
# COMPACT_ATOMS: atom_id res chain seq x y z
N MET A 1 15.24 28.45 -15.58
CA MET A 1 15.86 27.76 -14.42
C MET A 1 14.92 26.67 -13.92
N LYS A 2 15.33 25.40 -13.93
CA LYS A 2 14.59 24.35 -13.18
C LYS A 2 14.83 24.62 -11.69
N SER A 3 13.80 25.05 -10.97
CA SER A 3 13.86 25.17 -9.51
C SER A 3 13.90 23.78 -8.91
N THR A 4 15.09 23.34 -8.46
CA THR A 4 15.23 22.12 -7.66
C THR A 4 14.44 22.29 -6.37
N ARG A 5 13.43 21.45 -6.15
CA ARG A 5 12.69 21.46 -4.89
C ARG A 5 13.40 20.53 -3.91
N ILE A 6 13.71 21.04 -2.75
CA ILE A 6 14.45 20.33 -1.72
C ILE A 6 13.56 20.25 -0.48
N LEU A 7 13.29 19.04 -0.01
CA LEU A 7 12.72 18.82 1.30
C LEU A 7 13.86 18.51 2.27
N LYS A 8 14.02 19.35 3.28
CA LYS A 8 14.96 19.13 4.39
C LYS A 8 14.17 18.80 5.63
N LYS A 9 14.50 17.68 6.27
CA LYS A 9 14.00 17.34 7.60
C LYS A 9 15.14 16.71 8.39
N ASP A 10 15.42 17.28 9.55
CA ASP A 10 16.49 16.87 10.44
C ASP A 10 17.85 16.74 9.70
N ASN A 11 18.35 15.51 9.58
CA ASN A 11 19.67 15.14 9.01
C ASN A 11 19.59 14.56 7.59
N TRP A 12 18.45 14.67 6.90
CA TRP A 12 18.31 14.14 5.54
C TRP A 12 17.61 15.11 4.60
N GLU A 13 18.00 15.00 3.34
CA GLU A 13 17.57 15.86 2.26
C GLU A 13 17.02 15.01 1.13
N ILE A 14 15.86 15.41 0.60
CA ILE A 14 15.26 14.80 -0.59
C ILE A 14 15.30 15.81 -1.72
N VAL A 15 16.04 15.46 -2.77
CA VAL A 15 16.21 16.27 -3.97
C VAL A 15 15.15 15.87 -5.00
N CYS A 16 14.31 16.83 -5.37
CA CYS A 16 13.31 16.70 -6.43
C CYS A 16 13.70 17.57 -7.63
N ASP A 17 14.61 17.03 -8.45
CA ASP A 17 15.19 17.65 -9.66
C ASP A 17 14.28 17.58 -10.91
N SER A 18 13.20 16.80 -10.84
CA SER A 18 12.24 16.61 -11.92
C SER A 18 10.81 16.49 -11.39
N PRO A 19 9.78 16.87 -12.18
CA PRO A 19 8.39 16.70 -11.80
C PRO A 19 8.02 15.24 -11.49
N ALA A 20 8.60 14.29 -12.22
CA ALA A 20 8.39 12.85 -11.98
C ALA A 20 8.95 12.41 -10.62
N LYS A 21 10.16 12.86 -10.26
CA LYS A 21 10.78 12.58 -8.96
C LYS A 21 9.98 13.24 -7.84
N LEU A 22 9.58 14.50 -8.01
CA LEU A 22 8.71 15.22 -7.06
C LEU A 22 7.42 14.45 -6.78
N LYS A 23 6.69 14.05 -7.83
CA LYS A 23 5.44 13.29 -7.72
C LYS A 23 5.65 11.97 -6.98
N SER A 24 6.71 11.24 -7.30
CA SER A 24 7.04 9.96 -6.66
C SER A 24 7.41 10.12 -5.18
N LYS A 25 8.13 11.18 -4.81
CA LYS A 25 8.51 11.45 -3.41
C LYS A 25 7.31 11.92 -2.59
N MET A 26 6.49 12.83 -3.12
CA MET A 26 5.22 13.24 -2.49
C MET A 26 4.34 12.03 -2.20
N HIS A 27 4.17 11.14 -3.18
CA HIS A 27 3.32 9.97 -3.03
C HIS A 27 3.81 8.96 -1.96
N GLN A 28 5.14 8.86 -1.77
CA GLN A 28 5.69 8.10 -0.65
C GLN A 28 5.43 8.83 0.68
N ILE A 29 5.62 10.15 0.74
CA ILE A 29 5.46 10.94 1.96
C ILE A 29 4.00 10.85 2.46
N CYS A 30 3.04 10.94 1.55
CA CYS A 30 1.61 10.73 1.83
C CYS A 30 1.29 9.33 2.37
N SER A 31 2.17 8.35 2.19
CA SER A 31 2.03 7.01 2.76
C SER A 31 2.88 6.78 4.02
N GLY A 32 3.52 7.84 4.51
CA GLY A 32 4.26 7.87 5.77
C GLY A 32 5.73 7.49 5.63
N THR A 33 6.27 7.37 4.40
CA THR A 33 7.69 7.03 4.18
C THR A 33 8.34 7.85 3.09
N VAL A 34 9.66 7.89 3.02
CA VAL A 34 10.35 8.36 1.81
C VAL A 34 11.69 7.68 1.68
N LYS A 35 11.98 7.10 0.51
CA LYS A 35 13.30 6.56 0.19
C LYS A 35 14.19 7.68 -0.33
N ASP A 36 15.35 7.91 0.26
CA ASP A 36 16.34 8.88 -0.22
C ASP A 36 17.18 8.35 -1.39
N GLU A 37 18.14 9.16 -1.82
CA GLU A 37 18.97 8.96 -3.01
C GLU A 37 20.02 7.87 -2.78
N ASN A 38 20.39 7.64 -1.51
CA ASN A 38 21.26 6.55 -1.08
C ASN A 38 20.46 5.25 -0.85
N GLY A 39 19.14 5.30 -1.04
CA GLY A 39 18.23 4.20 -0.88
C GLY A 39 17.81 3.89 0.55
N LYS A 40 18.18 4.73 1.52
CA LYS A 40 17.70 4.64 2.90
C LYS A 40 16.23 5.09 2.97
N ILE A 41 15.43 4.35 3.72
CA ILE A 41 14.01 4.64 3.92
C ILE A 41 13.87 5.41 5.23
N HIS A 42 13.28 6.59 5.13
CA HIS A 42 12.90 7.42 6.28
C HIS A 42 11.42 7.18 6.58
N TYR A 43 11.10 6.89 7.84
CA TYR A 43 9.73 6.68 8.31
C TYR A 43 9.25 7.96 8.96
N LEU A 44 8.13 8.48 8.46
CA LEU A 44 7.61 9.80 8.82
C LEU A 44 6.36 9.67 9.68
N ASP A 45 5.51 8.71 9.36
CA ASP A 45 4.23 8.52 10.03
C ASP A 45 3.73 7.08 9.88
N TYR A 46 3.09 6.57 10.94
CA TYR A 46 2.48 5.25 11.00
C TYR A 46 0.95 5.31 11.11
N SER A 47 0.37 6.51 11.21
CA SER A 47 -1.05 6.71 11.51
C SER A 47 -1.98 6.01 10.52
N LYS A 48 -1.65 6.02 9.23
CA LYS A 48 -2.43 5.38 8.16
C LYS A 48 -2.52 3.86 8.34
N ALA A 49 -1.40 3.21 8.69
CA ALA A 49 -1.40 1.77 8.98
C ALA A 49 -2.09 1.45 10.31
N ALA A 50 -1.89 2.29 11.33
CA ALA A 50 -2.57 2.16 12.62
C ALA A 50 -4.10 2.30 12.49
N PHE A 51 -4.56 3.21 11.62
CA PHE A 51 -5.98 3.37 11.29
C PHE A 51 -6.57 2.09 10.73
N ILE A 52 -5.87 1.41 9.81
CA ILE A 52 -6.35 0.14 9.26
C ILE A 52 -6.57 -0.89 10.37
N LYS A 53 -5.59 -1.03 11.26
CA LYS A 53 -5.65 -1.98 12.39
C LYS A 53 -6.81 -1.68 13.35
N LYS A 54 -7.14 -0.39 13.53
CA LYS A 54 -8.24 0.05 14.40
C LYS A 54 -9.62 -0.11 13.74
N LYS A 55 -9.72 0.15 12.44
CA LYS A 55 -11.01 0.27 11.73
C LYS A 55 -11.53 -1.06 11.19
N PHE A 56 -10.64 -1.95 10.76
CA PHE A 56 -11.01 -3.17 10.04
C PHE A 56 -10.71 -4.43 10.85
N THR A 57 -11.58 -5.43 10.70
CA THR A 57 -11.47 -6.73 11.37
C THR A 57 -11.83 -7.85 10.41
N GLY A 58 -11.42 -9.09 10.69
CA GLY A 58 -11.70 -10.25 9.84
C GLY A 58 -10.56 -10.56 8.88
N LYS A 59 -10.89 -10.93 7.64
CA LYS A 59 -9.92 -11.15 6.56
C LYS A 59 -9.68 -9.86 5.78
N ILE A 60 -8.45 -9.38 5.86
CA ILE A 60 -8.04 -8.12 5.25
C ILE A 60 -6.92 -8.40 4.26
N VAL A 61 -7.05 -7.89 3.05
CA VAL A 61 -5.97 -7.83 2.07
C VAL A 61 -5.51 -6.40 1.97
N ILE A 62 -4.22 -6.14 2.16
CA ILE A 62 -3.61 -4.82 2.01
C ILE A 62 -2.63 -4.86 0.85
N PHE A 63 -2.91 -4.07 -0.18
CA PHE A 63 -1.98 -3.83 -1.27
C PHE A 63 -1.17 -2.56 -1.03
N TYR A 64 0.15 -2.68 -1.22
CA TYR A 64 1.10 -1.56 -1.12
C TYR A 64 1.86 -1.38 -2.44
N LYS A 65 2.45 -0.20 -2.60
CA LYS A 65 3.24 0.17 -3.79
C LYS A 65 4.73 0.23 -3.49
N TYR A 66 5.11 0.87 -2.38
CA TYR A 66 6.51 1.13 -2.04
C TYR A 66 7.00 0.23 -0.90
N ILE A 67 8.27 -0.17 -0.95
CA ILE A 67 8.86 -1.04 0.08
C ILE A 67 8.89 -0.41 1.48
N GLY A 68 8.89 0.92 1.58
CA GLY A 68 8.75 1.62 2.87
C GLY A 68 7.41 1.34 3.54
N GLU A 69 6.32 1.36 2.76
CA GLU A 69 4.97 1.05 3.21
C GLU A 69 4.89 -0.38 3.75
N TYR A 70 5.50 -1.34 3.04
CA TYR A 70 5.56 -2.72 3.51
C TYR A 70 6.21 -2.83 4.89
N LYS A 71 7.30 -2.10 5.14
CA LYS A 71 7.98 -2.12 6.44
C LYS A 71 7.13 -1.50 7.55
N ILE A 72 6.40 -0.43 7.28
CA ILE A 72 5.40 0.12 8.21
C ILE A 72 4.31 -0.92 8.50
N LEU A 73 3.70 -1.47 7.45
CA LEU A 73 2.61 -2.44 7.57
C LEU A 73 3.06 -3.69 8.33
N LYS A 74 4.26 -4.22 8.06
CA LYS A 74 4.85 -5.34 8.79
C LYS A 74 5.05 -5.03 10.28
N THR A 75 5.39 -3.78 10.62
CA THR A 75 5.51 -3.35 12.02
C THR A 75 4.16 -3.36 12.73
N ILE A 76 3.10 -2.90 12.05
CA ILE A 76 1.74 -2.84 12.61
C ILE A 76 1.04 -4.21 12.64
N PHE A 77 1.32 -5.05 11.64
CA PHE A 77 0.78 -6.39 11.42
C PHE A 77 1.92 -7.44 11.41
N PRO A 78 2.54 -7.75 12.58
CA PRO A 78 3.67 -8.68 12.64
C PRO A 78 3.28 -10.11 12.21
N ASN A 79 2.02 -10.50 12.43
CA ASN A 79 1.49 -11.83 12.11
C ASN A 79 0.77 -11.87 10.74
N HIS A 80 1.16 -11.00 9.80
CA HIS A 80 0.58 -11.00 8.47
C HIS A 80 0.97 -12.25 7.68
N TYR A 81 0.11 -12.64 6.76
CA TYR A 81 0.38 -13.71 5.80
C TYR A 81 1.14 -13.14 4.59
N THR A 82 2.14 -13.90 4.15
CA THR A 82 2.86 -13.68 2.88
C THR A 82 2.49 -14.74 1.84
N ASP A 83 1.84 -15.83 2.25
CA ASP A 83 1.40 -16.94 1.42
C ASP A 83 -0.14 -16.85 1.22
N PRO A 84 -0.62 -16.70 -0.03
CA PRO A 84 -2.05 -16.63 -0.35
C PRO A 84 -2.85 -17.87 0.09
N GLN A 85 -2.28 -19.07 0.00
CA GLN A 85 -3.01 -20.31 0.32
C GLN A 85 -3.27 -20.40 1.82
N LYS A 86 -2.25 -20.10 2.63
CA LYS A 86 -2.38 -20.04 4.09
C LYS A 86 -3.38 -18.98 4.55
N PHE A 87 -3.38 -17.83 3.89
CA PHE A 87 -4.36 -16.77 4.17
C PHE A 87 -5.81 -17.22 3.86
N ASN A 88 -6.02 -17.87 2.72
CA ASN A 88 -7.36 -18.33 2.33
C ASN A 88 -7.91 -19.40 3.29
N ALA A 89 -7.05 -20.30 3.79
CA ALA A 89 -7.43 -21.34 4.74
C ALA A 89 -7.67 -20.81 6.17
N ALA A 90 -7.07 -19.68 6.54
CA ALA A 90 -7.27 -19.07 7.85
C ALA A 90 -8.70 -18.52 8.00
N PRO A 91 -9.28 -18.43 9.22
CA PRO A 91 -10.58 -17.81 9.43
C PRO A 91 -10.52 -16.27 9.46
N LYS A 92 -9.37 -15.70 9.87
CA LYS A 92 -9.10 -14.26 9.96
C LYS A 92 -7.62 -13.99 9.75
N GLY A 93 -7.28 -12.77 9.37
CA GLY A 93 -5.88 -12.41 9.18
C GLY A 93 -5.69 -11.22 8.26
N VAL A 94 -4.43 -10.81 8.13
CA VAL A 94 -4.03 -9.75 7.22
C VAL A 94 -3.05 -10.33 6.21
N PHE A 95 -3.37 -10.25 4.93
CA PHE A 95 -2.43 -10.56 3.85
C PHE A 95 -1.88 -9.25 3.28
N ILE A 96 -0.57 -9.17 3.12
CA ILE A 96 0.10 -7.96 2.63
C ILE A 96 0.88 -8.33 1.37
N SER A 97 0.61 -7.63 0.26
CA SER A 97 1.31 -7.87 -1.00
C SER A 97 1.49 -6.60 -1.81
N GLN A 98 2.53 -6.59 -2.65
CA GLN A 98 2.74 -5.49 -3.57
C GLN A 98 1.78 -5.61 -4.76
N PHE A 99 1.39 -4.49 -5.35
CA PHE A 99 0.56 -4.49 -6.57
C PHE A 99 1.14 -5.32 -7.73
N GLN A 100 2.46 -5.49 -7.80
CA GLN A 100 3.13 -6.27 -8.85
C GLN A 100 3.13 -7.78 -8.55
N SER A 101 3.38 -8.16 -7.29
CA SER A 101 3.42 -9.56 -6.85
C SER A 101 2.04 -10.16 -6.59
N GLY A 102 1.07 -9.34 -6.20
CA GLY A 102 -0.32 -9.74 -5.98
C GLY A 102 -1.07 -10.18 -7.24
N ARG A 103 -0.40 -10.11 -8.40
CA ARG A 103 -0.94 -10.43 -9.72
C ARG A 103 -1.05 -11.92 -9.96
N GLU A 104 -0.54 -12.79 -9.11
CA GLU A 104 -0.62 -14.24 -9.34
C GLU A 104 -1.14 -14.95 -8.08
N GLY A 105 -2.31 -15.60 -8.19
CA GLY A 105 -2.70 -16.69 -7.29
C GLY A 105 -3.44 -16.36 -5.99
N ILE A 106 -3.85 -15.12 -5.70
CA ILE A 106 -4.72 -14.84 -4.54
C ILE A 106 -6.19 -14.76 -4.90
N ARG A 107 -6.99 -15.59 -4.22
CA ARG A 107 -8.45 -15.52 -4.18
C ARG A 107 -8.91 -14.34 -3.31
N LEU A 108 -9.50 -13.32 -3.93
CA LEU A 108 -10.00 -12.13 -3.24
C LEU A 108 -11.45 -12.27 -2.75
N ASP A 109 -12.17 -13.29 -3.22
CA ASP A 109 -13.56 -13.57 -2.87
C ASP A 109 -13.76 -14.02 -1.41
N THR A 110 -12.70 -14.48 -0.75
CA THR A 110 -12.74 -14.88 0.67
C THR A 110 -12.48 -13.72 1.63
N THR A 111 -12.18 -12.52 1.11
CA THR A 111 -11.79 -11.34 1.90
C THR A 111 -12.99 -10.51 2.33
N ASP A 112 -12.94 -9.95 3.54
CA ASP A 112 -13.94 -8.99 4.03
C ASP A 112 -13.62 -7.57 3.55
N HIS A 113 -12.34 -7.21 3.63
CA HIS A 113 -11.86 -5.86 3.31
C HIS A 113 -10.63 -5.90 2.41
N LEU A 114 -10.76 -5.29 1.24
CA LEU A 114 -9.66 -5.10 0.31
C LEU A 114 -9.18 -3.65 0.42
N ILE A 115 -7.93 -3.46 0.81
CA ILE A 115 -7.40 -2.15 1.18
C ILE A 115 -6.22 -1.80 0.27
N TYR A 116 -6.33 -0.65 -0.39
CA TYR A 116 -5.24 -0.08 -1.17
C TYR A 116 -4.59 0.99 -0.30
N TYR A 117 -3.41 0.66 0.23
CA TYR A 117 -2.65 1.54 1.11
C TYR A 117 -2.17 2.79 0.38
N ASN A 118 -1.92 2.65 -0.92
CA ASN A 118 -1.62 3.74 -1.82
C ASN A 118 -2.18 3.42 -3.22
N ILE A 119 -2.45 4.44 -4.03
CA ILE A 119 -2.96 4.24 -5.40
C ILE A 119 -1.81 3.94 -6.36
N ASP A 120 -2.03 3.11 -7.39
CA ASP A 120 -1.08 3.05 -8.49
C ASP A 120 -1.38 4.20 -9.48
N PHE A 121 -0.34 4.76 -10.11
CA PHE A 121 -0.49 5.80 -11.13
C PHE A 121 -1.03 5.26 -12.46
N SER A 122 -1.24 3.94 -12.56
CA SER A 122 -1.65 3.26 -13.79
C SER A 122 -3.13 2.87 -13.75
N TYR A 123 -3.90 3.36 -14.71
CA TYR A 123 -5.29 2.96 -14.98
C TYR A 123 -5.45 1.44 -15.17
N LEU A 124 -4.45 0.78 -15.76
CA LEU A 124 -4.43 -0.68 -15.92
C LEU A 124 -4.45 -1.41 -14.58
N SER A 125 -3.75 -0.88 -13.56
CA SER A 125 -3.76 -1.51 -12.23
C SER A 125 -5.12 -1.37 -11.56
N TYR A 126 -5.85 -0.28 -11.84
CA TYR A 126 -7.23 -0.08 -11.40
C TYR A 126 -8.22 -1.01 -12.11
N GLU A 127 -8.15 -1.14 -13.45
CA GLU A 127 -9.04 -2.05 -14.18
C GLU A 127 -8.75 -3.52 -13.88
N GLN A 128 -7.49 -3.89 -13.66
CA GLN A 128 -7.10 -5.23 -13.20
C GLN A 128 -7.63 -5.52 -11.80
N ALA A 129 -7.56 -4.54 -10.88
CA ALA A 129 -8.15 -4.64 -9.55
C ALA A 129 -9.65 -4.86 -9.63
N LYS A 130 -10.33 -4.00 -10.39
CA LYS A 130 -11.78 -4.01 -10.58
C LYS A 130 -12.26 -5.29 -11.27
N SER A 131 -11.47 -5.86 -12.16
CA SER A 131 -11.78 -7.15 -12.80
C SER A 131 -11.71 -8.34 -11.82
N ARG A 132 -11.00 -8.23 -10.69
CA ARG A 132 -10.75 -9.34 -9.74
C ARG A 132 -11.59 -9.48 -8.47
N ILE A 133 -11.98 -8.45 -7.72
CA ILE A 133 -12.89 -7.45 -8.22
C ILE A 133 -14.12 -8.23 -8.65
N LEU A 134 -14.54 -8.07 -9.90
CA LEU A 134 -15.80 -8.49 -10.51
C LEU A 134 -15.89 -9.96 -11.00
N ASP A 135 -15.01 -10.87 -10.57
CA ASP A 135 -15.02 -12.28 -11.01
C ASP A 135 -16.44 -12.94 -10.89
N LEU A 136 -16.84 -13.79 -11.84
CA LEU A 136 -18.23 -14.28 -11.92
C LEU A 136 -18.54 -15.42 -10.93
N ASN A 137 -17.51 -16.07 -10.37
CA ASN A 137 -17.64 -17.31 -9.58
C ASN A 137 -17.65 -17.13 -8.05
N ARG A 138 -17.97 -15.93 -7.54
CA ARG A 138 -17.80 -15.60 -6.10
C ARG A 138 -19.09 -15.64 -5.29
N THR A 139 -18.94 -16.05 -4.04
CA THR A 139 -19.99 -16.09 -3.01
C THR A 139 -20.09 -14.81 -2.18
N LYS A 140 -19.03 -13.98 -2.15
CA LYS A 140 -19.00 -12.70 -1.40
C LYS A 140 -18.21 -11.64 -2.17
N THR A 141 -18.71 -10.40 -2.18
CA THR A 141 -18.02 -9.25 -2.80
C THR A 141 -17.22 -8.49 -1.74
N PRO A 142 -15.87 -8.49 -1.80
CA PRO A 142 -15.07 -7.69 -0.88
C PRO A 142 -15.29 -6.19 -1.15
N ILE A 143 -15.37 -5.39 -0.08
CA ILE A 143 -15.41 -3.93 -0.22
C ILE A 143 -13.98 -3.43 -0.46
N LEU A 144 -13.79 -2.69 -1.55
CA LEU A 144 -12.53 -2.02 -1.87
C LEU A 144 -12.48 -0.65 -1.19
N TYR A 145 -11.42 -0.41 -0.40
CA TYR A 145 -11.13 0.86 0.23
C TYR A 145 -9.83 1.44 -0.34
N TRP A 146 -9.91 2.67 -0.86
CA TRP A 146 -8.73 3.49 -1.09
C TRP A 146 -8.46 4.31 0.15
N LEU A 147 -7.26 4.17 0.73
CA LEU A 147 -6.84 5.07 1.79
C LEU A 147 -6.07 6.25 1.22
N PHE A 148 -6.51 7.43 1.61
CA PHE A 148 -5.82 8.69 1.40
C PHE A 148 -5.34 9.20 2.76
N SER A 149 -4.19 9.86 2.78
CA SER A 149 -3.83 10.71 3.92
C SER A 149 -4.52 12.06 3.77
N ASP A 150 -4.61 12.84 4.83
CA ASP A 150 -5.09 14.24 4.74
C ASP A 150 -4.20 15.09 3.81
N THR A 151 -2.98 14.61 3.53
CA THR A 151 -2.01 15.25 2.63
C THR A 151 -2.00 14.69 1.21
N GLY A 152 -2.88 13.72 0.91
CA GLY A 152 -2.95 13.04 -0.41
C GLY A 152 -2.97 11.52 -0.33
#